data_AF-A0A0F8WQV6-F1
#
_entry.id   AF-A0A0F8WQV6-F1
#
_cell.length_a   1.000
_cell.length_b   1.000
_cell.length_c   1.000
_cell.angle_alpha   90.00
_cell.angle_beta   90.00
_cell.angle_gamma   90.00
#
_symmetry.space_group_name_H-M   'P 1'
#
loop_
_entity.id
_entity.type
_entity.pdbx_description
1 polymer ?
#
loop_
_entity_poly.entity_id
_entity_poly.type
_entity_poly.pdbx_seq_one_letter_code
_entity_poly.pdbx_strand_id
1 'polypeptide(L)'
;SIAKLIFVSIIVWFYLKDRIEAMLEHAQRPEVGVVGARLLFPGDGPQHEGVALGGEKRVVTLLMSDLRGFTALTENLPAESVVGFINIYLEVMTEVILTYQGAIDEFIGDSILVIFGAPIQRDDHARRAVACALEMQTAMEEVNRRNRAAGYPQVEMGIGINTGELVVGNIGSSKRAKYGVVGRHVNLTSRIESFTVGGQIFVSENTVDSCGSILRIEDSIEVMPKGVKEPITVFDVRGIGGDFNIFLPEKEKIDWEELKQPLSIRFTILVGKYAGDDFHRGNANFSIYIKR
;
A
#
# COMPACT_ATOMS: atom_id res chain seq x y z
N SER A 1 -37.40 -7.36 -0.23
CA SER A 1 -36.95 -7.63 -1.61
C SER A 1 -35.69 -8.47 -1.55
N ILE A 2 -35.76 -9.75 -1.97
CA ILE A 2 -34.64 -10.71 -1.94
C ILE A 2 -33.40 -10.17 -2.67
N ALA A 3 -33.60 -9.31 -3.67
CA ALA A 3 -32.54 -8.57 -4.36
C ALA A 3 -31.68 -7.70 -3.43
N LYS A 4 -32.28 -7.07 -2.40
CA LYS A 4 -31.51 -6.27 -1.41
C LYS A 4 -30.65 -7.16 -0.51
N LEU A 5 -31.13 -8.36 -0.17
CA LEU A 5 -30.37 -9.30 0.68
C LEU A 5 -29.16 -9.87 -0.07
N ILE A 6 -29.32 -10.17 -1.36
CA ILE A 6 -28.23 -10.63 -2.23
C ILE A 6 -27.18 -9.53 -2.40
N PHE A 7 -27.61 -8.30 -2.67
CA PHE A 7 -26.71 -7.15 -2.87
C PHE A 7 -25.89 -6.82 -1.61
N VAL A 8 -26.52 -6.89 -0.44
CA VAL A 8 -25.88 -6.67 0.86
C VAL A 8 -24.87 -7.77 1.19
N SER A 9 -25.23 -9.04 0.98
CA SER A 9 -24.31 -10.16 1.15
C SER A 9 -23.10 -10.03 0.24
N ILE A 10 -23.29 -9.51 -0.98
CA ILE A 10 -22.21 -9.23 -1.94
C ILE A 10 -21.31 -8.10 -1.44
N ILE A 11 -21.83 -7.00 -0.90
CA ILE A 11 -21.01 -5.87 -0.41
C ILE A 11 -20.25 -6.21 0.88
N VAL A 12 -20.90 -6.86 1.86
CA VAL A 12 -20.22 -7.34 3.07
C VAL A 12 -19.19 -8.39 2.69
N TRP A 13 -19.50 -9.27 1.74
CA TRP A 13 -18.54 -10.19 1.17
C TRP A 13 -17.39 -9.43 0.52
N PHE A 14 -17.59 -8.42 -0.32
CA PHE A 14 -16.50 -7.63 -0.90
C PHE A 14 -15.67 -6.91 0.16
N TYR A 15 -16.26 -6.25 1.15
CA TYR A 15 -15.51 -5.52 2.17
C TYR A 15 -14.71 -6.44 3.11
N LEU A 16 -15.33 -7.53 3.58
CA LEU A 16 -14.61 -8.56 4.33
C LEU A 16 -13.64 -9.31 3.45
N LYS A 17 -13.96 -9.56 2.17
CA LYS A 17 -13.08 -10.21 1.21
C LYS A 17 -11.87 -9.34 0.96
N ASP A 18 -11.98 -8.05 0.75
CA ASP A 18 -10.81 -7.17 0.55
C ASP A 18 -9.93 -7.12 1.81
N ARG A 19 -10.53 -7.03 3.01
CA ARG A 19 -9.80 -7.10 4.29
C ARG A 19 -9.18 -8.48 4.52
N ILE A 20 -9.90 -9.56 4.24
CA ILE A 20 -9.44 -10.94 4.40
C ILE A 20 -8.41 -11.29 3.33
N GLU A 21 -8.57 -10.87 2.08
CA GLU A 21 -7.64 -11.03 0.97
C GLU A 21 -6.37 -10.24 1.26
N ALA A 22 -6.45 -9.00 1.75
CA ALA A 22 -5.26 -8.27 2.18
C ALA A 22 -4.53 -8.99 3.34
N MET A 23 -5.28 -9.58 4.29
CA MET A 23 -4.73 -10.42 5.37
C MET A 23 -4.19 -11.78 4.87
N LEU A 24 -4.80 -12.40 3.86
CA LEU A 24 -4.44 -13.70 3.29
C LEU A 24 -3.27 -13.56 2.31
N GLU A 25 -3.25 -12.53 1.48
CA GLU A 25 -2.10 -12.08 0.69
C GLU A 25 -0.93 -11.82 1.63
N HIS A 26 -1.12 -11.14 2.77
CA HIS A 26 -0.08 -11.01 3.78
C HIS A 26 0.40 -12.38 4.32
N ALA A 27 -0.50 -13.34 4.51
CA ALA A 27 -0.12 -14.68 4.95
C ALA A 27 0.66 -15.47 3.88
N GLN A 28 0.43 -15.19 2.59
CA GLN A 28 1.05 -15.87 1.44
C GLN A 28 2.26 -15.15 0.85
N ARG A 29 2.44 -13.85 1.11
CA ARG A 29 3.60 -13.08 0.64
C ARG A 29 4.88 -13.70 1.24
N PRO A 30 5.83 -14.16 0.40
CA PRO A 30 7.16 -14.51 0.88
C PRO A 30 7.80 -13.29 1.55
N GLU A 31 8.80 -13.50 2.42
CA GLU A 31 9.67 -12.37 2.80
C GLU A 31 10.14 -11.70 1.52
N VAL A 32 10.09 -10.36 1.46
CA VAL A 32 10.51 -9.61 0.26
C VAL A 32 11.99 -9.94 0.03
N GLY A 33 12.21 -10.96 -0.80
CA GLY A 33 13.50 -11.35 -1.31
C GLY A 33 13.79 -10.43 -2.47
N VAL A 34 14.83 -9.60 -2.30
CA VAL A 34 15.31 -8.63 -3.27
C VAL A 34 15.52 -9.31 -4.63
N VAL A 35 14.65 -9.03 -5.60
CA VAL A 35 14.87 -9.43 -7.00
C VAL A 35 14.39 -8.32 -7.95
N GLY A 36 15.31 -7.40 -8.24
CA GLY A 36 15.52 -6.87 -9.60
C GLY A 36 14.71 -5.67 -10.08
N ALA A 37 15.18 -4.46 -9.76
CA ALA A 37 15.10 -3.28 -10.64
C ALA A 37 16.22 -2.27 -10.31
N ARG A 38 16.55 -1.38 -11.26
CA ARG A 38 17.54 -0.30 -11.12
C ARG A 38 16.83 0.93 -10.54
N LEU A 39 17.39 1.55 -9.49
CA LEU A 39 16.89 2.86 -9.01
C LEU A 39 16.91 3.85 -10.17
N LEU A 40 15.79 4.54 -10.37
CA LEU A 40 15.71 5.66 -11.29
C LEU A 40 16.01 6.94 -10.51
N PHE A 41 17.18 7.54 -10.72
CA PHE A 41 17.47 8.88 -10.22
C PHE A 41 17.07 9.94 -11.25
N PRO A 42 16.73 11.17 -10.82
CA PRO A 42 16.63 12.30 -11.72
C PRO A 42 17.96 12.50 -12.47
N GLY A 43 18.00 12.18 -13.77
CA GLY A 43 19.14 12.44 -14.65
C GLY A 43 20.10 11.28 -14.98
N ASP A 44 19.71 10.02 -14.76
CA ASP A 44 20.62 8.88 -14.97
C ASP A 44 20.94 8.52 -16.43
N GLY A 45 22.22 8.68 -16.81
CA GLY A 45 22.86 8.01 -17.96
C GLY A 45 23.50 6.66 -17.58
N PRO A 46 24.11 5.92 -18.52
CA PRO A 46 24.78 4.65 -18.23
C PRO A 46 26.16 4.89 -17.60
N GLN A 47 26.41 4.33 -16.41
CA GLN A 47 27.73 4.27 -15.79
C GLN A 47 28.00 2.84 -15.30
N HIS A 48 29.04 2.21 -15.83
CA HIS A 48 29.53 0.89 -15.42
C HIS A 48 31.00 1.01 -15.00
N GLU A 49 31.24 1.39 -13.74
CA GLU A 49 32.52 1.13 -13.07
C GLU A 49 32.28 0.68 -11.62
N GLY A 50 33.16 -0.19 -11.13
CA GLY A 50 33.02 -1.02 -9.93
C GLY A 50 32.42 -0.31 -8.72
N VAL A 51 31.16 -0.64 -8.43
CA VAL A 51 30.43 -0.11 -7.28
C VAL A 51 30.97 -0.76 -6.00
N ALA A 52 31.57 0.02 -5.10
CA ALA A 52 32.00 -0.47 -3.80
C ALA A 52 30.77 -0.90 -2.97
N LEU A 53 30.76 -2.16 -2.55
CA LEU A 53 29.77 -2.70 -1.62
C LEU A 53 29.94 -2.04 -0.25
N GLY A 54 28.82 -1.81 0.41
CA GLY A 54 28.80 -1.17 1.72
C GLY A 54 27.53 -0.36 1.91
N GLY A 55 27.21 -0.08 3.16
CA GLY A 55 26.07 0.72 3.52
C GLY A 55 26.25 1.37 4.87
N GLU A 56 25.46 2.40 5.11
CA GLU A 56 25.43 3.12 6.36
C GLU A 56 24.04 3.06 6.98
N LYS A 57 23.98 3.16 8.31
CA LYS A 57 22.71 3.32 9.00
C LYS A 57 22.21 4.74 8.79
N ARG A 58 20.96 4.86 8.37
CA ARG A 58 20.32 6.15 8.12
C ARG A 58 18.84 6.07 8.46
N VAL A 59 18.31 7.15 9.02
CA VAL A 59 16.86 7.33 9.18
C VAL A 59 16.29 7.77 7.83
N VAL A 60 15.37 6.99 7.30
CA VAL A 60 14.69 7.25 6.03
C VAL A 60 13.18 7.01 6.20
N THR A 61 12.40 7.54 5.28
CA THR A 61 10.98 7.19 5.14
C THR A 61 10.80 6.32 3.93
N LEU A 62 10.14 5.17 4.12
CA LEU A 62 9.76 4.26 3.06
C LEU A 62 8.27 4.41 2.77
N LEU A 63 7.92 4.36 1.49
CA LEU A 63 6.55 4.29 1.00
C LEU A 63 6.42 3.02 0.16
N MET A 64 5.38 2.23 0.43
CA MET A 64 4.96 1.12 -0.40
C MET A 64 3.54 1.39 -0.91
N SER A 65 3.32 1.27 -2.21
CA SER A 65 1.98 1.24 -2.80
C SER A 65 1.70 -0.10 -3.48
N ASP A 66 0.42 -0.45 -3.63
CA ASP A 66 -0.05 -1.71 -4.23
C ASP A 66 -1.46 -1.52 -4.80
N LEU A 67 -1.77 -2.17 -5.93
CA LEU A 67 -3.08 -2.10 -6.57
C LEU A 67 -4.01 -3.18 -6.04
N ARG A 68 -5.17 -2.76 -5.52
CA ARG A 68 -6.15 -3.66 -4.91
C ARG A 68 -6.81 -4.56 -5.95
N GLY A 69 -6.75 -5.87 -5.68
CA GLY A 69 -7.34 -6.91 -6.53
C GLY A 69 -6.63 -7.08 -7.88
N PHE A 70 -5.45 -6.48 -8.08
CA PHE A 70 -4.77 -6.49 -9.38
C PHE A 70 -4.48 -7.91 -9.89
N THR A 71 -3.97 -8.79 -9.03
CA THR A 71 -3.70 -10.18 -9.38
C THR A 71 -4.95 -10.85 -9.95
N ALA A 72 -6.07 -10.79 -9.22
CA ALA A 72 -7.35 -11.37 -9.67
C ALA A 72 -7.89 -10.71 -10.95
N LEU A 73 -7.73 -9.39 -11.10
CA LEU A 73 -8.14 -8.66 -12.30
C LEU A 73 -7.36 -9.08 -13.54
N THR A 74 -6.11 -9.52 -13.37
CA THR A 74 -5.21 -9.83 -14.49
C THR A 74 -5.11 -11.31 -14.84
N GLU A 75 -5.62 -12.22 -14.00
CA GLU A 75 -5.61 -13.67 -14.26
C GLU A 75 -6.16 -14.08 -15.63
N ASN A 76 -7.16 -13.35 -16.13
CA ASN A 76 -7.82 -13.64 -17.41
C ASN A 76 -7.44 -12.68 -18.54
N LEU A 77 -6.49 -11.77 -18.32
CA LEU A 77 -6.03 -10.84 -19.33
C LEU A 77 -4.88 -11.45 -20.15
N PRO A 78 -4.81 -11.20 -21.47
CA PRO A 78 -3.62 -11.49 -22.25
C PRO A 78 -2.39 -10.80 -21.66
N ALA A 79 -1.22 -11.44 -21.72
CA ALA A 79 0.01 -10.93 -21.12
C ALA A 79 0.37 -9.51 -21.60
N GLU A 80 0.16 -9.21 -22.88
CA GLU A 80 0.40 -7.89 -23.46
C GLU A 80 -0.53 -6.82 -22.86
N SER A 81 -1.77 -7.21 -22.53
CA SER A 81 -2.74 -6.32 -21.89
C SER A 81 -2.37 -6.04 -20.43
N VAL A 82 -1.84 -7.06 -19.72
CA VAL A 82 -1.34 -6.88 -18.35
C VAL A 82 -0.18 -5.87 -18.32
N VAL A 83 0.76 -5.98 -19.27
CA VAL A 83 1.89 -5.04 -19.36
C VAL A 83 1.42 -3.63 -19.69
N GLY A 84 0.52 -3.45 -20.67
CA GLY A 84 -0.04 -2.15 -21.00
C GLY A 84 -0.75 -1.49 -19.82
N PHE A 85 -1.51 -2.29 -19.07
CA PHE A 85 -2.24 -1.85 -17.89
C PHE A 85 -1.32 -1.41 -16.76
N ILE A 86 -0.29 -2.20 -16.43
CA ILE A 86 0.73 -1.83 -15.43
C ILE A 86 1.48 -0.56 -15.85
N ASN A 87 1.87 -0.44 -17.11
CA ASN A 87 2.67 0.68 -17.58
C ASN A 87 1.93 2.03 -17.42
N ILE A 88 0.61 2.08 -17.64
CA ILE A 88 -0.19 3.30 -17.41
C ILE A 88 -0.09 3.74 -15.94
N TYR A 89 -0.23 2.79 -15.01
CA TYR A 89 -0.13 3.08 -13.58
C TYR A 89 1.28 3.53 -13.19
N LEU A 90 2.31 2.75 -13.59
CA LEU A 90 3.69 3.05 -13.24
C LEU A 90 4.18 4.38 -13.81
N GLU A 91 3.76 4.74 -15.03
CA GLU A 91 4.10 6.03 -15.65
C GLU A 91 3.59 7.20 -14.80
N VAL A 92 2.29 7.23 -14.51
CA VAL A 92 1.68 8.32 -13.72
C VAL A 92 2.27 8.39 -12.31
N MET A 93 2.43 7.24 -11.64
CA MET A 93 3.02 7.24 -10.29
C MET A 93 4.48 7.68 -10.28
N THR A 94 5.26 7.31 -11.28
CA THR A 94 6.67 7.71 -11.39
C THR A 94 6.80 9.23 -11.51
N GLU A 95 5.96 9.88 -12.32
CA GLU A 95 5.95 11.34 -12.45
C GLU A 95 5.68 12.03 -11.10
N VAL A 96 4.71 11.53 -10.34
CA VAL A 96 4.41 12.05 -9.00
C VAL A 96 5.60 11.83 -8.05
N ILE A 97 6.13 10.62 -7.98
CA ILE A 97 7.24 10.27 -7.06
C ILE A 97 8.46 11.14 -7.31
N LEU A 98 8.83 11.37 -8.58
CA LEU A 98 9.95 12.21 -8.95
C LEU A 98 9.74 13.68 -8.58
N THR A 99 8.50 14.19 -8.67
CA THR A 99 8.16 15.56 -8.24
C THR A 99 8.44 15.79 -6.76
N TYR A 100 8.17 14.78 -5.92
CA TYR A 100 8.47 14.82 -4.48
C TYR A 100 9.89 14.35 -4.14
N GLN A 101 10.70 14.03 -5.14
CA GLN A 101 12.09 13.60 -4.99
C GLN A 101 12.23 12.29 -4.19
N GLY A 102 11.26 11.39 -4.34
CA GLY A 102 11.39 10.02 -3.90
C GLY A 102 12.27 9.23 -4.86
N ALA A 103 13.09 8.33 -4.31
CA ALA A 103 13.89 7.40 -5.09
C ALA A 103 13.15 6.06 -5.19
N ILE A 104 12.74 5.67 -6.40
CA ILE A 104 12.06 4.39 -6.64
C ILE A 104 13.08 3.26 -6.50
N ASP A 105 12.98 2.47 -5.42
CA ASP A 105 13.88 1.34 -5.21
C ASP A 105 13.58 0.21 -6.20
N GLU A 106 12.32 -0.20 -6.28
CA GLU A 106 11.88 -1.23 -7.22
C GLU A 106 10.36 -1.23 -7.46
N PHE A 107 10.00 -1.76 -8.62
CA PHE A 107 8.65 -2.19 -8.95
C PHE A 107 8.54 -3.70 -8.68
N ILE A 108 7.53 -4.11 -7.92
CA ILE A 108 7.29 -5.51 -7.52
C ILE A 108 5.93 -5.91 -8.08
N GLY A 109 5.89 -6.27 -9.37
CA GLY A 109 4.62 -6.44 -10.07
C GLY A 109 3.90 -5.09 -10.19
N ASP A 110 2.77 -4.95 -9.50
CA ASP A 110 1.95 -3.74 -9.37
C ASP A 110 2.29 -2.90 -8.12
N SER A 111 3.17 -3.39 -7.25
CA SER A 111 3.66 -2.66 -6.09
C SER A 111 4.82 -1.71 -6.44
N ILE A 112 4.92 -0.58 -5.74
CA ILE A 112 6.03 0.38 -5.85
C ILE A 112 6.66 0.61 -4.47
N LEU A 113 7.97 0.37 -4.35
CA LEU A 113 8.77 0.74 -3.17
C LEU A 113 9.55 2.02 -3.44
N VAL A 114 9.35 3.03 -2.60
CA VAL A 114 10.00 4.33 -2.71
C VAL A 114 10.73 4.67 -1.41
N ILE A 115 11.91 5.28 -1.55
CA ILE A 115 12.75 5.74 -0.46
C ILE A 115 12.83 7.27 -0.48
N PHE A 116 12.60 7.88 0.69
CA PHE A 116 12.84 9.30 0.93
C PHE A 116 13.93 9.45 2.01
N GLY A 117 14.93 10.29 1.74
CA GLY A 117 16.13 10.46 2.58
C GLY A 117 17.35 9.65 2.12
N ALA A 118 17.23 8.86 1.05
CA ALA A 118 18.38 8.24 0.39
C ALA A 118 18.16 8.21 -1.14
N PRO A 119 19.23 8.34 -1.96
CA PRO A 119 20.63 8.58 -1.54
C PRO A 119 20.88 9.99 -0.99
N ILE A 120 20.02 10.94 -1.33
CA ILE A 120 20.09 12.33 -0.87
C ILE A 120 19.29 12.47 0.44
N GLN A 121 19.97 12.78 1.54
CA GLN A 121 19.33 13.07 2.83
C GLN A 121 18.62 14.42 2.78
N ARG A 122 17.41 14.48 3.34
CA ARG A 122 16.66 15.72 3.55
C ARG A 122 15.88 15.64 4.86
N ASP A 123 15.84 16.71 5.64
CA ASP A 123 15.15 16.72 6.94
C ASP A 123 13.62 16.61 6.79
N ASP A 124 13.08 16.97 5.62
CA ASP A 124 11.65 16.90 5.30
C ASP A 124 11.23 15.57 4.63
N HIS A 125 12.09 14.53 4.66
CA HIS A 125 11.85 13.27 3.96
C HIS A 125 10.49 12.63 4.29
N ALA A 126 10.06 12.66 5.55
CA ALA A 126 8.77 12.12 5.98
C ALA A 126 7.59 12.92 5.41
N ARG A 127 7.69 14.26 5.42
CA ARG A 127 6.65 15.15 4.91
C ARG A 127 6.49 15.00 3.40
N ARG A 128 7.60 14.88 2.66
CA ARG A 128 7.60 14.60 1.22
C ARG A 128 6.97 13.26 0.90
N ALA A 129 7.27 12.22 1.67
CA ALA A 129 6.66 10.90 1.46
C ALA A 129 5.14 10.95 1.63
N VAL A 130 4.64 11.63 2.67
CA VAL A 130 3.19 11.79 2.90
C VAL A 130 2.54 12.64 1.80
N ALA A 131 3.15 13.77 1.43
CA ALA A 131 2.65 14.61 0.34
C ALA A 131 2.60 13.85 -1.00
N CYS A 132 3.65 13.08 -1.30
CA CYS A 132 3.70 12.19 -2.45
C CYS A 132 2.57 11.18 -2.44
N ALA A 133 2.31 10.51 -1.31
CA ALA A 133 1.23 9.53 -1.20
C ALA A 133 -0.16 10.14 -1.46
N LEU A 134 -0.41 11.35 -0.94
CA LEU A 134 -1.66 12.08 -1.16
C LEU A 134 -1.85 12.45 -2.64
N GLU A 135 -0.78 12.90 -3.30
CA GLU A 135 -0.81 13.22 -4.74
C GLU A 135 -0.97 11.94 -5.58
N MET A 136 -0.29 10.85 -5.22
CA MET A 136 -0.44 9.55 -5.87
C MET A 136 -1.88 9.04 -5.81
N GLN A 137 -2.54 9.16 -4.64
CA GLN A 137 -3.95 8.80 -4.50
C GLN A 137 -4.86 9.69 -5.37
N THR A 138 -4.56 10.99 -5.49
CA THR A 138 -5.30 11.91 -6.36
C THR A 138 -5.10 11.55 -7.84
N ALA A 139 -3.87 11.20 -8.23
CA ALA A 139 -3.49 10.83 -9.58
C ALA A 139 -4.13 9.51 -10.07
N MET A 140 -4.73 8.71 -9.18
CA MET A 140 -5.51 7.53 -9.57
C MET A 140 -6.72 7.86 -10.45
N GLU A 141 -7.24 9.08 -10.40
CA GLU A 141 -8.28 9.53 -11.33
C GLU A 141 -7.78 9.52 -12.78
N GLU A 142 -6.55 9.99 -13.01
CA GLU A 142 -5.90 10.00 -14.31
C GLU A 142 -5.57 8.59 -14.79
N VAL A 143 -5.01 7.75 -13.89
CA VAL A 143 -4.76 6.32 -14.17
C VAL A 143 -6.04 5.65 -14.64
N ASN A 144 -7.12 5.80 -13.87
CA ASN A 144 -8.40 5.17 -14.20
C ASN A 144 -9.05 5.77 -15.46
N ARG A 145 -8.82 7.06 -15.77
CA ARG A 145 -9.26 7.66 -17.02
C ARG A 145 -8.52 7.06 -18.23
N ARG A 146 -7.20 6.91 -18.15
CA ARG A 146 -6.39 6.25 -19.19
C ARG A 146 -6.76 4.78 -19.35
N ASN A 147 -6.97 4.06 -18.24
CA ASN A 147 -7.42 2.67 -18.26
C ASN A 147 -8.76 2.51 -18.99
N ARG A 148 -9.77 3.33 -18.65
CA ARG A 148 -11.07 3.32 -19.34
C ARG A 148 -10.93 3.59 -20.84
N ALA A 149 -10.08 4.54 -21.23
CA ALA A 149 -9.83 4.84 -22.64
C ALA A 149 -9.14 3.68 -23.39
N ALA A 150 -8.31 2.90 -22.70
CA ALA A 150 -7.64 1.71 -23.22
C ALA A 150 -8.46 0.41 -23.10
N GLY A 151 -9.67 0.47 -22.50
CA GLY A 151 -10.53 -0.71 -22.28
C GLY A 151 -10.14 -1.58 -21.08
N TYR A 152 -9.29 -1.07 -20.18
CA TYR A 152 -8.88 -1.74 -18.94
C TYR A 152 -9.82 -1.43 -17.77
N PRO A 153 -9.90 -2.32 -16.75
CA PRO A 153 -10.72 -2.08 -15.57
C PRO A 153 -10.18 -0.91 -14.73
N GLN A 154 -11.06 -0.38 -13.88
CA GLN A 154 -10.64 0.56 -12.85
C GLN A 154 -9.95 -0.20 -11.71
N VAL A 155 -9.00 0.47 -11.08
CA VAL A 155 -8.26 -0.04 -9.92
C VAL A 155 -8.24 1.00 -8.81
N GLU A 156 -8.06 0.48 -7.60
CA GLU A 156 -7.82 1.27 -6.41
C GLU A 156 -6.42 0.95 -5.87
N MET A 157 -5.85 1.86 -5.10
CA MET A 157 -4.50 1.73 -4.57
C MET A 157 -4.51 1.90 -3.05
N GLY A 158 -3.74 1.06 -2.36
CA GLY A 158 -3.40 1.26 -0.95
C GLY A 158 -1.96 1.74 -0.80
N ILE A 159 -1.68 2.57 0.21
CA ILE A 159 -0.32 3.07 0.49
C ILE A 159 0.02 2.91 1.97
N GLY A 160 1.17 2.29 2.26
CA GLY A 160 1.78 2.25 3.59
C GLY A 160 3.06 3.05 3.66
N ILE A 161 3.23 3.83 4.72
CA ILE A 161 4.43 4.66 4.95
C ILE A 161 5.02 4.39 6.32
N ASN A 162 6.33 4.20 6.39
CA ASN A 162 7.03 4.06 7.66
C ASN A 162 8.40 4.71 7.67
N THR A 163 8.71 5.38 8.78
CA THR A 163 9.99 6.03 9.05
C THR A 163 10.80 5.24 10.08
N GLY A 164 12.10 5.07 9.83
CA GLY A 164 12.98 4.39 10.79
C GLY A 164 14.44 4.28 10.32
N GLU A 165 15.31 3.89 11.25
CA GLU A 165 16.73 3.63 10.98
C GLU A 165 16.92 2.27 10.31
N LEU A 166 17.52 2.27 9.11
CA LEU A 166 17.87 1.06 8.37
C LEU A 166 19.21 1.25 7.63
N VAL A 167 19.72 0.19 7.02
CA VAL A 167 20.96 0.26 6.23
C VAL A 167 20.63 0.69 4.80
N VAL A 168 21.23 1.78 4.34
CA VAL A 168 21.18 2.25 2.94
C VAL A 168 22.54 2.04 2.29
N GLY A 169 22.60 1.61 1.04
CA GLY A 169 23.87 1.48 0.32
C GLY A 169 23.87 0.46 -0.81
N ASN A 170 25.05 0.16 -1.34
CA ASN A 170 25.23 -0.81 -2.40
C ASN A 170 25.24 -2.23 -1.82
N ILE A 171 24.14 -2.93 -2.00
CA ILE A 171 23.87 -4.28 -1.49
C ILE A 171 23.92 -5.28 -2.66
N GLY A 172 24.57 -6.42 -2.44
CA GLY A 172 24.66 -7.50 -3.43
C GLY A 172 25.99 -8.23 -3.38
N SER A 173 26.39 -8.78 -4.53
CA SER A 173 27.67 -9.47 -4.70
C SER A 173 28.64 -8.63 -5.54
N SER A 174 29.91 -9.05 -5.59
CA SER A 174 30.91 -8.44 -6.48
C SER A 174 30.53 -8.45 -7.97
N LYS A 175 29.61 -9.33 -8.38
CA LYS A 175 29.12 -9.43 -9.76
C LYS A 175 27.85 -8.62 -10.02
N ARG A 176 27.10 -8.27 -8.97
CA ARG A 176 25.81 -7.57 -9.06
C ARG A 176 25.52 -6.88 -7.75
N ALA A 177 25.69 -5.56 -7.74
CA ALA A 177 25.35 -4.68 -6.63
C ALA A 177 24.22 -3.72 -7.06
N LYS A 178 23.35 -3.35 -6.13
CA LYS A 178 22.28 -2.36 -6.29
C LYS A 178 22.31 -1.43 -5.09
N TYR A 179 22.17 -0.13 -5.30
CA TYR A 179 21.88 0.78 -4.19
C TYR A 179 20.47 0.48 -3.66
N GLY A 180 20.27 0.39 -2.36
CA GLY A 180 18.95 0.07 -1.82
C GLY A 180 18.92 0.09 -0.30
N VAL A 181 17.89 -0.52 0.26
CA VAL A 181 17.61 -0.54 1.70
C VAL A 181 17.54 -1.94 2.26
N VAL A 182 18.09 -2.15 3.45
CA VAL A 182 17.97 -3.40 4.21
C VAL A 182 17.65 -3.10 5.67
N GLY A 183 16.61 -3.76 6.18
CA GLY A 183 16.27 -3.72 7.59
C GLY A 183 14.80 -4.01 7.86
N ARG A 184 14.46 -4.18 9.14
CA ARG A 184 13.09 -4.50 9.59
C ARG A 184 12.05 -3.48 9.12
N HIS A 185 12.44 -2.23 8.92
CA HIS A 185 11.54 -1.15 8.51
C HIS A 185 11.04 -1.32 7.07
N VAL A 186 11.77 -2.01 6.19
CA VAL A 186 11.30 -2.37 4.84
C VAL A 186 10.09 -3.28 4.94
N ASN A 187 10.23 -4.38 5.68
CA ASN A 187 9.15 -5.35 5.90
C ASN A 187 7.96 -4.75 6.64
N LEU A 188 8.22 -3.87 7.62
CA LEU A 188 7.16 -3.17 8.34
C LEU A 188 6.34 -2.26 7.42
N THR A 189 6.98 -1.58 6.47
CA THR A 189 6.28 -0.70 5.50
C THR A 189 5.30 -1.50 4.63
N SER A 190 5.74 -2.62 4.06
CA SER A 190 4.87 -3.52 3.30
C SER A 190 3.71 -4.07 4.16
N ARG A 191 3.95 -4.33 5.44
CA ARG A 191 2.90 -4.78 6.37
C ARG A 191 1.86 -3.71 6.65
N ILE A 192 2.30 -2.46 6.87
CA ILE A 192 1.39 -1.33 7.08
C ILE A 192 0.53 -1.12 5.83
N GLU A 193 1.15 -1.17 4.65
CA GLU A 193 0.46 -1.11 3.36
C GLU A 193 -0.64 -2.16 3.26
N SER A 194 -0.35 -3.42 3.62
CA SER A 194 -1.30 -4.53 3.53
C SER A 194 -2.54 -4.40 4.43
N PHE A 195 -2.59 -3.46 5.38
CA PHE A 195 -3.80 -3.20 6.16
C PHE A 195 -4.74 -2.16 5.53
N THR A 196 -4.29 -1.46 4.48
CA THR A 196 -5.09 -0.44 3.80
C THR A 196 -6.09 -1.05 2.83
N VAL A 197 -7.24 -0.40 2.65
CA VAL A 197 -8.12 -0.63 1.49
C VAL A 197 -7.87 0.42 0.41
N GLY A 198 -8.60 0.33 -0.71
CA GLY A 198 -8.51 1.30 -1.79
C GLY A 198 -8.68 2.75 -1.31
N GLY A 199 -7.78 3.62 -1.76
CA GLY A 199 -7.79 5.05 -1.45
C GLY A 199 -7.29 5.41 -0.04
N GLN A 200 -6.78 4.46 0.75
CA GLN A 200 -6.22 4.71 2.07
C GLN A 200 -4.70 4.92 2.04
N ILE A 201 -4.24 5.73 2.99
CA ILE A 201 -2.83 5.95 3.28
C ILE A 201 -2.64 5.68 4.78
N PHE A 202 -1.96 4.59 5.11
CA PHE A 202 -1.57 4.32 6.49
C PHE A 202 -0.13 4.69 6.73
N VAL A 203 0.10 5.38 7.84
CA VAL A 203 1.43 5.79 8.28
C VAL A 203 1.73 5.24 9.67
N SER A 204 3.00 4.90 9.94
CA SER A 204 3.45 4.54 11.28
C SER A 204 3.52 5.76 12.21
N GLU A 205 3.49 5.51 13.52
CA GLU A 205 3.70 6.53 14.57
C GLU A 205 4.96 7.37 14.33
N ASN A 206 6.11 6.72 14.05
CA ASN A 206 7.36 7.43 13.72
C ASN A 206 7.20 8.43 12.56
N THR A 207 6.34 8.13 11.59
CA THR A 207 6.09 9.00 10.44
C THR A 207 5.22 10.19 10.85
N VAL A 208 4.24 9.97 11.72
CA VAL A 208 3.44 11.05 12.33
C VAL A 208 4.36 12.00 13.09
N ASP A 209 5.20 11.47 13.97
CA ASP A 209 6.13 12.25 14.79
C ASP A 209 7.10 13.06 13.92
N SER A 210 7.63 12.45 12.86
CA SER A 210 8.56 13.10 11.92
C SER A 210 7.89 14.21 11.10
N CYS A 211 6.59 14.09 10.81
CA CYS A 211 5.86 15.14 10.11
C CYS A 211 5.46 16.29 11.04
N GLY A 212 5.10 15.97 12.29
CA GLY A 212 4.55 16.90 13.28
C GLY A 212 3.05 17.14 13.09
N SER A 213 2.54 18.22 13.68
CA SER A 213 1.09 18.53 13.75
C SER A 213 0.44 18.98 12.44
N ILE A 214 1.17 18.94 11.31
CA ILE A 214 0.66 19.37 10.00
C ILE A 214 -0.16 18.29 9.30
N LEU A 215 -0.20 17.05 9.82
CA LEU A 215 -0.99 15.97 9.25
C LEU A 215 -2.47 16.09 9.65
N ARG A 216 -3.36 15.88 8.69
CA ARG A 216 -4.78 15.60 8.94
C ARG A 216 -4.97 14.09 9.04
N ILE A 217 -5.09 13.60 10.27
CA ILE A 217 -5.36 12.20 10.58
C ILE A 217 -6.87 12.03 10.77
N GLU A 218 -7.46 11.08 10.07
CA GLU A 218 -8.89 10.78 10.12
C GLU A 218 -9.22 9.72 11.18
N ASP A 219 -8.38 8.68 11.27
CA ASP A 219 -8.58 7.55 12.17
C ASP A 219 -7.24 6.89 12.51
N SER A 220 -7.25 5.98 13.48
CA SER A 220 -6.12 5.13 13.84
C SER A 220 -6.59 3.74 14.25
N ILE A 221 -5.83 2.72 13.87
CA ILE A 221 -6.12 1.33 14.25
C ILE A 221 -4.87 0.67 14.83
N GLU A 222 -5.08 -0.19 15.82
CA GLU A 222 -4.03 -1.12 16.28
C GLU A 222 -4.06 -2.37 15.41
N VAL A 223 -2.89 -2.74 14.88
CA VAL A 223 -2.69 -3.93 14.07
C VAL A 223 -1.59 -4.79 14.66
N MET A 224 -1.65 -6.10 14.42
CA MET A 224 -0.63 -7.05 14.83
C MET A 224 0.01 -7.67 13.59
N PRO A 225 1.04 -7.04 12.99
CA PRO A 225 1.70 -7.59 11.83
C PRO A 225 2.48 -8.85 12.20
N LYS A 226 2.50 -9.83 11.29
CA LYS A 226 3.24 -11.07 11.49
C LYS A 226 4.72 -10.79 11.82
N GLY A 227 5.25 -11.40 12.87
CA GLY A 227 6.67 -11.24 13.24
C GLY A 227 6.99 -9.93 13.97
N VAL A 228 5.98 -9.18 14.43
CA VAL A 228 6.12 -8.12 15.43
C VAL A 228 5.66 -8.69 16.79
N LYS A 229 6.31 -8.28 17.88
CA LYS A 229 6.04 -8.81 19.23
C LYS A 229 4.86 -8.13 19.93
N GLU A 230 4.61 -6.87 19.59
CA GLU A 230 3.58 -6.01 20.18
C GLU A 230 2.73 -5.41 19.06
N PRO A 231 1.46 -5.05 19.34
CA PRO A 231 0.64 -4.32 18.38
C PRO A 231 1.32 -3.00 18.00
N ILE A 232 1.04 -2.53 16.80
CA ILE A 232 1.45 -1.20 16.35
C ILE A 232 0.21 -0.39 15.99
N THR A 233 0.25 0.90 16.28
CA THR A 233 -0.77 1.84 15.80
C THR A 233 -0.39 2.34 14.42
N VAL A 234 -1.34 2.31 13.50
CA VAL A 234 -1.24 2.95 12.18
C VAL A 234 -2.34 3.99 12.03
N PHE A 235 -2.04 5.08 11.32
CA PHE A 235 -2.89 6.26 11.23
C PHE A 235 -3.36 6.48 9.78
N ASP A 236 -4.67 6.68 9.56
CA ASP A 236 -5.26 7.03 8.26
C ASP A 236 -5.05 8.53 7.99
N VAL A 237 -4.17 8.86 7.04
CA VAL A 237 -3.85 10.24 6.69
C VAL A 237 -4.68 10.70 5.50
N ARG A 238 -5.35 11.84 5.66
CA ARG A 238 -6.19 12.48 4.63
C ARG A 238 -5.66 13.83 4.17
N GLY A 239 -4.58 14.32 4.74
CA GLY A 239 -3.95 15.55 4.26
C GLY A 239 -2.68 15.95 5.00
N ILE A 240 -2.00 16.93 4.42
CA ILE A 240 -0.80 17.56 4.97
C ILE A 240 -0.86 19.07 4.68
N GLY A 241 -0.79 19.87 5.74
CA GLY A 241 -0.71 21.33 5.67
C GLY A 241 0.70 21.84 5.38
N GLY A 242 0.95 23.12 5.70
CA GLY A 242 2.23 23.77 5.47
C GLY A 242 2.49 24.04 3.98
N ASP A 243 3.73 23.86 3.53
CA ASP A 243 4.15 24.19 2.17
C ASP A 243 3.55 23.26 1.09
N PHE A 244 3.05 22.09 1.49
CA PHE A 244 2.41 21.13 0.58
C PHE A 244 0.93 21.44 0.37
N ASN A 245 0.18 21.64 1.47
CA ASN A 245 -1.24 22.00 1.47
C ASN A 245 -2.12 21.07 0.60
N ILE A 246 -1.96 19.76 0.76
CA ILE A 246 -2.66 18.73 -0.01
C ILE A 246 -3.65 18.02 0.90
N PHE A 247 -4.91 17.91 0.47
CA PHE A 247 -5.97 17.25 1.21
C PHE A 247 -6.79 16.39 0.26
N LEU A 248 -6.96 15.12 0.61
CA LEU A 248 -7.89 14.26 -0.09
C LEU A 248 -9.33 14.74 0.17
N PRO A 249 -10.25 14.56 -0.79
CA PRO A 249 -11.67 14.82 -0.57
C PRO A 249 -12.17 14.13 0.70
N GLU A 250 -13.17 14.68 1.38
CA GLU A 250 -13.79 13.94 2.48
C GLU A 250 -14.36 12.62 1.94
N LYS A 251 -14.18 11.53 2.69
CA LYS A 251 -14.87 10.28 2.34
C LYS A 251 -16.37 10.60 2.34
N GLU A 252 -17.09 10.20 1.30
CA GLU A 252 -18.54 10.25 1.34
C GLU A 252 -18.99 9.55 2.62
N LYS A 253 -19.83 10.21 3.42
CA LYS A 253 -20.41 9.57 4.59
C LYS A 253 -21.22 8.39 4.11
N ILE A 254 -20.64 7.22 4.29
CA ILE A 254 -21.32 5.97 4.07
C ILE A 254 -22.25 5.78 5.28
N ASP A 255 -23.53 6.06 5.06
CA ASP A 255 -24.57 5.72 6.02
C ASP A 255 -24.72 4.21 6.05
N TRP A 256 -24.13 3.59 7.06
CA TRP A 256 -24.28 2.19 7.34
C TRP A 256 -25.67 1.94 7.92
N GLU A 257 -26.48 1.11 7.25
CA GLU A 257 -27.73 0.64 7.82
C GLU A 257 -27.44 -0.58 8.70
N GLU A 258 -27.79 -0.53 9.98
CA GLU A 258 -27.71 -1.71 10.84
C GLU A 258 -28.72 -2.75 10.36
N LEU A 259 -28.28 -4.00 10.23
CA LEU A 259 -29.19 -5.07 9.85
C LEU A 259 -30.27 -5.24 10.91
N LYS A 260 -31.53 -5.04 10.49
CA LYS A 260 -32.70 -5.25 11.36
C LYS A 260 -32.81 -6.66 11.94
N GLN A 261 -32.15 -7.64 11.32
CA GLN A 261 -32.05 -9.02 11.81
C GLN A 261 -30.61 -9.51 11.66
N PRO A 262 -30.03 -10.12 12.71
CA PRO A 262 -28.70 -10.72 12.63
C PRO A 262 -28.60 -11.75 11.49
N LEU A 263 -27.48 -11.78 10.78
CA LEU A 263 -27.23 -12.79 9.75
C LEU A 263 -26.73 -14.08 10.41
N SER A 264 -27.39 -15.19 10.08
CA SER A 264 -26.88 -16.52 10.41
C SER A 264 -25.67 -16.81 9.53
N ILE A 265 -24.49 -16.86 10.12
CA ILE A 265 -23.24 -17.15 9.43
C ILE A 265 -22.76 -18.57 9.75
N ARG A 266 -22.02 -19.15 8.82
CA ARG A 266 -21.23 -20.36 9.02
C ARG A 266 -19.76 -19.98 8.88
N PHE A 267 -18.96 -20.32 9.88
CA PHE A 267 -17.54 -19.98 9.91
C PHE A 267 -16.71 -21.18 10.39
N THR A 268 -15.43 -21.18 10.08
CA THR A 268 -14.44 -22.12 10.64
C THR A 268 -13.42 -21.32 11.43
N ILE A 269 -12.84 -21.94 12.45
CA ILE A 269 -11.80 -21.31 13.26
C ILE A 269 -10.45 -21.55 12.56
N LEU A 270 -9.71 -20.48 12.30
CA LEU A 270 -8.35 -20.57 11.80
C LEU A 270 -7.38 -20.83 12.96
N VAL A 271 -6.58 -21.89 12.85
CA VAL A 271 -5.44 -22.15 13.74
C VAL A 271 -4.16 -21.98 12.92
N GLY A 272 -3.52 -20.82 13.07
CA GLY A 272 -2.40 -20.43 12.21
C GLY A 272 -2.87 -20.15 10.78
N LYS A 273 -2.38 -20.94 9.81
CA LYS A 273 -2.76 -20.82 8.38
C LYS A 273 -3.79 -21.86 7.92
N TYR A 274 -4.26 -22.71 8.83
CA TYR A 274 -5.15 -23.82 8.49
C TYR A 274 -6.55 -23.53 9.00
N ALA A 275 -7.53 -23.64 8.10
CA ALA A 275 -8.94 -23.71 8.49
C ALA A 275 -9.19 -25.09 9.10
N GLY A 276 -9.84 -25.13 10.26
CA GLY A 276 -10.33 -26.39 10.81
C GLY A 276 -11.40 -26.99 9.91
N ASP A 277 -11.52 -28.32 9.92
CA ASP A 277 -12.55 -29.05 9.17
C ASP A 277 -13.96 -28.88 9.76
N ASP A 278 -14.04 -28.39 11.00
CA ASP A 278 -15.29 -28.15 11.70
C ASP A 278 -15.90 -26.78 11.33
N PHE A 279 -17.16 -26.81 10.93
CA PHE A 279 -17.95 -25.59 10.69
C PHE A 279 -18.81 -25.26 11.90
N HIS A 280 -18.69 -24.04 12.39
CA HIS A 280 -19.51 -23.47 13.44
C HIS A 280 -20.62 -22.60 12.85
N ARG A 281 -21.72 -22.47 13.60
CA ARG A 281 -22.82 -21.55 13.27
C ARG A 281 -22.92 -20.47 14.34
N GLY A 282 -23.14 -19.23 13.92
CA GLY A 282 -23.35 -18.11 14.81
C GLY A 282 -24.24 -17.05 14.18
N ASN A 283 -24.69 -16.11 15.00
CA ASN A 283 -25.35 -14.89 14.53
C ASN A 283 -24.34 -13.76 14.62
N ALA A 284 -24.20 -12.99 13.54
CA ALA A 284 -23.37 -11.81 13.52
C ALA A 284 -24.22 -10.59 13.16
N ASN A 285 -24.04 -9.53 13.95
CA ASN A 285 -24.58 -8.22 13.66
C ASN A 285 -23.60 -7.54 12.71
N PHE A 286 -24.08 -7.22 11.51
CA PHE A 286 -23.32 -6.42 10.56
C PHE A 286 -24.06 -5.12 10.32
N SER A 287 -23.31 -4.07 10.08
CA SER A 287 -23.85 -2.86 9.44
C SER A 287 -23.52 -2.96 7.95
N ILE A 288 -24.48 -2.56 7.11
CA ILE A 288 -24.43 -2.80 5.67
C ILE A 288 -24.46 -1.48 4.94
N TYR A 289 -23.55 -1.30 3.99
CA TYR A 289 -23.58 -0.16 3.09
C TYR A 289 -24.40 -0.53 1.86
N ILE A 290 -25.38 0.31 1.51
CA ILE A 290 -26.12 0.21 0.26
C ILE A 290 -25.74 1.43 -0.58
N LYS A 291 -24.77 1.27 -1.48
CA LYS A 291 -24.49 2.28 -2.51
C LYS A 291 -25.73 2.40 -3.41
N ARG A 292 -26.42 3.55 -3.35
CA ARG A 292 -27.62 3.82 -4.17
C ARG A 292 -27.25 4.13 -5.61
#